data_AF-A0A3D0EU09-F1
#
_entry.id   AF-A0A3D0EU09-F1
#
_cell.length_a   1.000
_cell.length_b   1.000
_cell.length_c   1.000
_cell.angle_alpha   90.00
_cell.angle_beta   90.00
_cell.angle_gamma   90.00
#
_symmetry.space_group_name_H-M   'P 1'
#
loop_
_entity.id
_entity.type
_entity.pdbx_description
1 polymer ?
#
loop_
_entity_poly.entity_id
_entity_poly.type
_entity_poly.pdbx_seq_one_letter_code
_entity_poly.pdbx_strand_id
1 'polypeptide(L)'
;MLRPGSYFRHEQTAVSITNNPMLLTALLCIAWTIFGLIGHDPWKSEEAVLVSHLVQFTNGDFCLDLLAINGLPLAGPLFYATALSFMEAWGSLLAPHDAARLALSIWLLSAILFTGLTASELWGRTQSWLAPLLLIGSVGLLVKSHQLSATPVL
;
A
#
# COMPACT_ATOMS: atom_id res chain seq x y z
N MET A 1 -25.49 30.02 -16.79
CA MET A 1 -24.96 28.90 -17.59
C MET A 1 -23.45 28.88 -17.45
N LEU A 2 -22.91 27.98 -16.61
CA LEU A 2 -21.46 27.84 -16.43
C LEU A 2 -20.90 27.12 -17.66
N ARG A 3 -19.95 27.76 -18.35
CA ARG A 3 -19.31 27.22 -19.55
C ARG A 3 -18.24 26.21 -19.10
N PRO A 4 -18.30 24.93 -19.50
CA PRO A 4 -17.43 23.87 -18.96
C PRO A 4 -15.93 24.07 -19.24
N GLY A 5 -15.56 25.02 -20.12
CA GLY A 5 -14.16 25.33 -20.45
C GLY A 5 -13.37 26.11 -19.40
N SER A 6 -13.99 26.63 -18.32
CA SER A 6 -13.24 27.37 -17.29
C SER A 6 -12.39 26.45 -16.40
N TYR A 7 -12.80 25.18 -16.21
CA TYR A 7 -12.15 24.23 -15.31
C TYR A 7 -10.74 23.79 -15.76
N PHE A 8 -10.40 23.96 -17.04
CA PHE A 8 -9.10 23.59 -17.61
C PHE A 8 -8.14 24.77 -17.77
N ARG A 9 -8.45 25.94 -17.19
CA ARG A 9 -7.52 27.07 -17.20
C ARG A 9 -6.41 26.80 -16.18
N HIS A 10 -5.17 26.68 -16.65
CA HIS A 10 -4.00 26.32 -15.82
C HIS A 10 -3.84 27.17 -14.54
N GLU A 11 -4.29 28.42 -14.57
CA GLU A 11 -4.32 29.31 -13.41
C GLU A 11 -5.23 28.80 -12.28
N GLN A 12 -6.43 28.32 -12.62
CA GLN A 12 -7.38 27.82 -11.61
C GLN A 12 -6.90 26.52 -10.99
N THR A 13 -6.30 25.64 -11.80
CA THR A 13 -5.68 24.41 -11.31
C THR A 13 -4.48 24.73 -10.41
N ALA A 14 -3.61 25.66 -10.80
CA ALA A 14 -2.46 26.07 -9.99
C ALA A 14 -2.89 26.66 -8.64
N VAL A 15 -3.92 27.52 -8.65
CA VAL A 15 -4.50 28.08 -7.41
C VAL A 15 -5.08 26.99 -6.52
N SER A 16 -5.81 26.01 -7.10
CA SER A 16 -6.38 24.90 -6.34
C SER A 16 -5.31 24.03 -5.68
N ILE A 17 -4.26 23.67 -6.43
CA ILE A 17 -3.10 22.90 -5.93
C ILE A 17 -2.40 23.66 -4.79
N THR A 18 -2.16 24.96 -4.99
CA THR A 18 -1.45 25.81 -4.00
C THR A 18 -2.27 26.00 -2.72
N ASN A 19 -3.59 26.07 -2.83
CA ASN A 19 -4.47 26.27 -1.67
C ASN A 19 -4.64 25.00 -0.83
N ASN A 20 -4.49 23.79 -1.40
CA ASN A 20 -4.74 22.53 -0.71
C ASN A 20 -3.66 21.46 -0.97
N PRO A 21 -2.37 21.75 -0.74
CA PRO A 21 -1.29 20.83 -1.08
C PRO A 21 -1.38 19.50 -0.29
N MET A 22 -1.78 19.55 0.98
CA MET A 22 -1.92 18.35 1.82
C MET A 22 -3.00 17.39 1.30
N LEU A 23 -4.15 17.92 0.88
CA LEU A 23 -5.25 17.11 0.34
C LEU A 23 -4.81 16.42 -0.96
N LEU A 24 -4.15 17.18 -1.84
CA LEU A 24 -3.67 16.66 -3.11
C LEU A 24 -2.59 15.58 -2.92
N THR A 25 -1.64 15.81 -2.02
CA THR A 25 -0.66 14.79 -1.64
C THR A 25 -1.35 13.53 -1.12
N ALA A 26 -2.33 13.66 -0.21
CA ALA A 26 -3.04 12.51 0.33
C ALA A 26 -3.75 11.71 -0.77
N LEU A 27 -4.46 12.39 -1.67
CA LEU A 27 -5.13 11.73 -2.81
C LEU A 27 -4.13 11.03 -3.73
N LEU A 28 -3.00 11.67 -4.02
CA LEU A 28 -1.96 11.09 -4.87
C LEU A 28 -1.35 9.85 -4.22
N CYS A 29 -1.03 9.90 -2.93
CA CYS A 29 -0.50 8.76 -2.19
C CYS A 29 -1.50 7.59 -2.14
N ILE A 30 -2.79 7.87 -1.93
CA ILE A 30 -3.85 6.85 -1.93
C ILE A 30 -3.98 6.23 -3.31
N ALA A 31 -4.09 7.05 -4.35
CA ALA A 31 -4.18 6.57 -5.72
C ALA A 31 -2.96 5.71 -6.08
N TRP A 32 -1.75 6.22 -5.86
CA TRP A 32 -0.50 5.52 -6.15
C TRP A 32 -0.38 4.18 -5.41
N THR A 33 -0.84 4.12 -4.17
CA THR A 33 -0.83 2.88 -3.38
C THR A 33 -1.80 1.84 -3.94
N ILE A 34 -3.03 2.25 -4.31
CA ILE A 34 -4.09 1.30 -4.69
C ILE A 34 -3.94 0.83 -6.15
N PHE A 35 -3.52 1.71 -7.05
CA PHE A 35 -3.37 1.36 -8.46
C PHE A 35 -2.27 0.31 -8.65
N GLY A 36 -2.62 -0.79 -9.33
CA GLY A 36 -1.69 -1.88 -9.65
C GLY A 36 -1.66 -3.02 -8.64
N LEU A 37 -2.44 -2.99 -7.55
CA LEU A 37 -2.48 -4.09 -6.57
C LEU A 37 -3.33 -5.31 -6.99
N ILE A 38 -4.28 -5.13 -7.91
CA ILE A 38 -5.30 -6.11 -8.27
C ILE A 38 -5.29 -6.37 -9.78
N GLY A 39 -5.71 -7.57 -10.20
CA GLY A 39 -6.04 -7.84 -11.61
C GLY A 39 -4.87 -8.35 -12.45
N HIS A 40 -3.86 -8.93 -11.80
CA HIS A 40 -2.73 -9.58 -12.47
C HIS A 40 -2.23 -10.77 -11.65
N ASP A 41 -1.73 -11.80 -12.30
CA ASP A 41 -1.22 -12.96 -11.59
C ASP A 41 0.08 -12.64 -10.81
N PRO A 42 0.40 -13.42 -9.77
CA PRO A 42 1.70 -13.42 -9.11
C PRO A 42 2.86 -13.53 -10.10
N TRP A 43 3.73 -12.53 -10.15
CA TRP A 43 4.85 -12.49 -11.10
C TRP A 43 6.20 -12.93 -10.53
N LYS A 44 6.32 -13.04 -9.20
CA LYS A 44 7.53 -13.48 -8.50
C LYS A 44 7.22 -14.74 -7.68
N SER A 45 8.18 -15.66 -7.64
CA SER A 45 8.05 -16.92 -6.90
C SER A 45 7.75 -16.71 -5.42
N GLU A 46 8.28 -15.65 -4.81
CA GLU A 46 8.05 -15.30 -3.40
C GLU A 46 6.58 -15.00 -3.10
N GLU A 47 5.90 -14.31 -4.01
CA GLU A 47 4.49 -13.98 -3.88
C GLU A 47 3.63 -15.25 -3.95
N ALA A 48 3.93 -16.14 -4.89
CA ALA A 48 3.25 -17.43 -5.00
C ALA A 48 3.42 -18.29 -3.73
N VAL A 49 4.63 -18.32 -3.16
CA VAL A 49 4.91 -19.03 -1.90
C VAL A 49 4.09 -18.43 -0.75
N LEU A 50 4.10 -17.10 -0.60
CA LEU A 50 3.36 -16.43 0.46
C LEU A 50 1.84 -16.68 0.37
N VAL A 51 1.27 -16.57 -0.83
CA VAL A 51 -0.15 -16.85 -1.07
C VAL A 51 -0.48 -18.32 -0.77
N SER A 52 0.41 -19.26 -1.10
CA SER A 52 0.18 -20.67 -0.79
C SER A 52 0.13 -20.96 0.71
N HIS A 53 0.94 -20.26 1.52
CA HIS A 53 0.87 -20.34 2.98
C HIS A 53 -0.44 -19.73 3.52
N LEU A 54 -0.86 -18.59 2.99
CA LEU A 54 -2.12 -17.97 3.39
C LEU A 54 -3.34 -18.88 3.13
N VAL A 55 -3.35 -19.57 1.98
CA VAL A 55 -4.40 -20.55 1.68
C VAL A 55 -4.35 -21.75 2.64
N GLN A 56 -3.17 -22.22 3.03
CA GLN A 56 -3.04 -23.26 4.05
C GLN A 56 -3.60 -22.80 5.39
N PHE A 57 -3.22 -21.60 5.85
CA PHE A 57 -3.69 -21.00 7.10
C PHE A 57 -5.20 -20.80 7.16
N THR A 58 -5.83 -20.55 6.00
CA THR A 58 -7.29 -20.39 5.93
C THR A 58 -8.03 -21.69 6.27
N ASN A 59 -7.39 -22.85 6.08
CA ASN A 59 -7.97 -24.17 6.31
C ASN A 59 -7.54 -24.82 7.64
N GLY A 60 -6.61 -24.20 8.37
CA GLY A 60 -5.98 -24.77 9.57
C GLY A 60 -6.04 -23.85 10.79
N ASP A 61 -5.27 -24.17 11.82
CA ASP A 61 -5.09 -23.31 12.97
C ASP A 61 -3.91 -22.36 12.70
N PHE A 62 -4.22 -21.08 12.49
CA PHE A 62 -3.23 -20.05 12.18
C PHE A 62 -2.02 -20.06 13.11
N CYS A 63 -2.20 -20.28 14.41
CA CYS A 63 -1.10 -20.25 15.37
C CYS A 63 -0.18 -21.46 15.20
N LEU A 64 -0.75 -22.64 15.05
CA LEU A 64 -0.01 -23.89 14.86
C LEU A 64 0.68 -23.92 13.50
N ASP A 65 -0.02 -23.50 12.46
CA ASP A 65 0.52 -23.48 11.09
C ASP A 65 1.65 -22.46 10.97
N LEU A 66 1.54 -21.29 11.61
CA LEU A 66 2.61 -20.30 11.62
C LEU A 66 3.87 -20.84 12.32
N LEU A 67 3.73 -21.56 13.44
CA LEU A 67 4.84 -22.21 14.14
C LEU A 67 5.47 -23.36 13.34
N ALA A 68 4.68 -23.98 12.45
CA ALA A 68 5.14 -25.07 11.59
C ALA A 68 5.98 -24.58 10.40
N ILE A 69 5.90 -23.30 10.00
CA ILE A 69 6.76 -22.71 8.98
C ILE A 69 8.14 -22.39 9.57
N ASN A 70 8.91 -23.43 9.86
CA ASN A 70 10.31 -23.30 10.24
C ASN A 70 11.21 -23.24 8.99
N GLY A 71 12.09 -22.23 8.92
CA GLY A 71 13.21 -22.20 7.96
C GLY A 71 12.96 -21.53 6.60
N LEU A 72 11.82 -20.87 6.38
CA LEU A 72 11.56 -20.05 5.19
C LEU A 72 11.64 -18.55 5.53
N PRO A 73 11.99 -17.67 4.56
CA PRO A 73 11.85 -16.23 4.75
C PRO A 73 10.37 -15.90 5.00
N LEU A 74 10.07 -15.56 6.24
CA LEU A 74 8.71 -15.43 6.75
C LEU A 74 8.37 -13.95 6.95
N ALA A 75 7.23 -13.52 6.41
CA ALA A 75 6.66 -12.23 6.82
C ALA A 75 6.29 -12.30 8.31
N GLY A 76 6.33 -11.17 9.02
CA GLY A 76 5.96 -11.17 10.44
C GLY A 76 4.52 -11.67 10.67
N PRO A 77 4.19 -12.22 11.86
CA PRO A 77 2.85 -12.72 12.20
C PRO A 77 1.75 -11.69 11.93
N LEU A 78 2.06 -10.41 12.18
CA LEU A 78 1.16 -9.29 11.97
C LEU A 78 0.78 -9.13 10.50
N PHE A 79 1.72 -9.36 9.58
CA PHE A 79 1.43 -9.28 8.14
C PHE A 79 0.48 -10.39 7.72
N TYR A 80 0.75 -11.65 8.12
CA TYR A 80 -0.13 -12.76 7.82
C TYR A 80 -1.53 -12.58 8.39
N ALA A 81 -1.64 -12.10 9.63
CA ALA A 81 -2.93 -11.80 10.24
C ALA A 81 -3.70 -10.75 9.41
N THR A 82 -3.04 -9.66 9.00
CA THR A 82 -3.68 -8.66 8.13
C THR A 82 -4.08 -9.24 6.77
N ALA A 83 -3.23 -10.02 6.13
CA ALA A 83 -3.52 -10.62 4.82
C ALA A 83 -4.69 -11.62 4.89
N LEU A 84 -4.77 -12.43 5.94
CA LEU A 84 -5.90 -13.34 6.18
C LEU A 84 -7.20 -12.56 6.39
N SER A 85 -7.19 -11.48 7.18
CA SER A 85 -8.38 -10.65 7.37
C SER A 85 -8.87 -10.03 6.05
N PHE A 86 -7.95 -9.65 5.15
CA PHE A 86 -8.32 -9.18 3.82
C PHE A 86 -8.85 -10.29 2.92
N MET A 87 -8.25 -11.49 2.97
CA MET A 87 -8.77 -12.66 2.24
C MET A 87 -10.17 -13.04 2.71
N GLU A 88 -10.46 -12.95 4.01
CA GLU A 88 -11.79 -13.20 4.56
C GLU A 88 -12.79 -12.13 4.12
N ALA A 89 -12.43 -10.85 4.24
CA ALA A 89 -13.35 -9.74 3.94
C ALA A 89 -13.59 -9.52 2.44
N TRP A 90 -12.63 -9.82 1.57
CA TRP A 90 -12.72 -9.61 0.11
C TRP A 90 -12.75 -10.90 -0.72
N GLY A 91 -12.70 -12.09 -0.10
CA GLY A 91 -12.61 -13.37 -0.80
C GLY A 91 -13.81 -13.72 -1.69
N SER A 92 -14.95 -13.04 -1.53
CA SER A 92 -16.11 -13.19 -2.41
C SER A 92 -16.00 -12.37 -3.71
N LEU A 93 -15.15 -11.35 -3.74
CA LEU A 93 -15.02 -10.41 -4.85
C LEU A 93 -13.67 -10.53 -5.58
N LEU A 94 -12.61 -10.87 -4.85
CA LEU A 94 -11.24 -10.88 -5.34
C LEU A 94 -10.64 -12.27 -5.26
N ALA A 95 -9.69 -12.55 -6.15
CA ALA A 95 -8.86 -13.74 -6.03
C ALA A 95 -8.02 -13.67 -4.74
N PRO A 96 -7.65 -14.82 -4.13
CA PRO A 96 -6.91 -14.85 -2.86
C PRO A 96 -5.62 -14.01 -2.87
N HIS A 97 -4.89 -14.01 -3.98
CA HIS A 97 -3.65 -13.23 -4.14
C HIS A 97 -3.91 -11.72 -4.21
N ASP A 98 -4.99 -11.30 -4.88
CA ASP A 98 -5.40 -9.90 -4.97
C ASP A 98 -5.87 -9.38 -3.60
N ALA A 99 -6.67 -10.17 -2.89
CA ALA A 99 -7.10 -9.84 -1.54
C ALA A 99 -5.91 -9.76 -0.58
N ALA A 100 -4.97 -10.71 -0.63
CA ALA A 100 -3.77 -10.68 0.20
C ALA A 100 -2.90 -9.43 -0.06
N ARG A 101 -2.75 -9.01 -1.32
CA ARG A 101 -1.99 -7.79 -1.68
C ARG A 101 -2.60 -6.52 -1.14
N LEU A 102 -3.92 -6.45 -0.98
CA LEU A 102 -4.55 -5.28 -0.37
C LEU A 102 -4.08 -5.04 1.07
N ALA A 103 -3.62 -6.07 1.80
CA ALA A 103 -3.02 -5.86 3.11
C ALA A 103 -1.74 -5.00 3.05
N LEU A 104 -0.97 -5.07 1.96
CA LEU A 104 0.21 -4.23 1.75
C LEU A 104 -0.14 -2.74 1.70
N SER A 105 -1.33 -2.41 1.18
CA SER A 105 -1.81 -1.02 1.10
C SER A 105 -1.92 -0.37 2.47
N ILE A 106 -2.34 -1.11 3.52
CA ILE A 106 -2.41 -0.58 4.89
C ILE A 106 -1.02 -0.19 5.37
N TRP A 107 -0.06 -1.11 5.25
CA TRP A 107 1.30 -0.89 5.74
C TRP A 107 2.00 0.25 5.00
N LEU A 108 1.80 0.33 3.69
CA LEU A 108 2.34 1.39 2.86
C LEU A 108 1.71 2.75 3.18
N LEU A 109 0.37 2.82 3.33
CA LEU A 109 -0.32 4.03 3.75
C LEU A 109 0.07 4.47 5.16
N SER A 110 0.28 3.53 6.09
CA SER A 110 0.80 3.84 7.43
C SER A 110 2.20 4.44 7.34
N ALA A 111 3.10 3.87 6.54
CA ALA A 111 4.45 4.41 6.36
C ALA A 111 4.42 5.84 5.79
N ILE A 112 3.59 6.07 4.76
CA ILE A 112 3.37 7.39 4.16
C ILE A 112 2.79 8.38 5.19
N LEU A 113 1.78 7.96 5.96
CA LEU A 113 1.14 8.79 6.99
C LEU A 113 2.14 9.19 8.06
N PHE A 114 2.86 8.23 8.64
CA PHE A 114 3.85 8.51 9.69
C PHE A 114 4.99 9.38 9.16
N THR A 115 5.42 9.19 7.91
CA THR A 115 6.40 10.08 7.28
C THR A 115 5.90 11.52 7.22
N GLY A 116 4.62 11.74 6.85
CA GLY A 116 4.00 13.06 6.86
C GLY A 116 3.83 13.67 8.25
N LEU A 117 3.50 12.84 9.25
CA LEU A 117 3.41 13.28 10.65
C LEU A 117 4.79 13.67 11.19
N THR A 118 5.82 12.86 10.96
CA THR A 118 7.20 13.16 11.34
C THR A 118 7.69 14.44 10.67
N ALA A 119 7.39 14.64 9.39
CA ALA A 119 7.73 15.88 8.69
C ALA A 119 6.99 17.10 9.26
N SER A 120 5.73 16.94 9.67
CA SER A 120 4.96 17.99 10.35
C SER A 120 5.59 18.40 11.67
N GLU A 121 6.13 17.44 12.42
CA GLU A 121 6.77 17.68 13.70
C GLU A 121 8.15 18.35 13.54
N LEU A 122 8.93 17.92 12.55
CA LEU A 122 10.31 18.40 12.34
C LEU A 122 10.41 19.74 11.60
N TRP A 123 9.58 19.95 10.58
CA TRP A 123 9.66 21.13 9.67
C TRP A 123 8.40 21.99 9.66
N GLY A 124 7.41 21.65 10.47
CA GLY A 124 6.14 22.36 10.56
C GLY A 124 5.11 21.93 9.51
N ARG A 125 3.84 22.22 9.80
CA ARG A 125 2.69 21.71 9.03
C ARG A 125 2.62 22.23 7.59
N THR A 126 3.09 23.44 7.33
CA THR A 126 3.01 24.11 6.02
C THR A 126 3.74 23.36 4.90
N GLN A 127 4.84 22.65 5.22
CA GLN A 127 5.68 21.95 4.24
C GLN A 127 5.69 20.42 4.42
N SER A 128 4.99 19.91 5.43
CA SER A 128 4.91 18.47 5.76
C SER A 128 4.51 17.55 4.61
N TRP A 129 3.72 18.05 3.66
CA TRP A 129 3.22 17.32 2.50
C TRP A 129 4.30 16.92 1.49
N LEU A 130 5.49 17.55 1.54
CA LEU A 130 6.60 17.21 0.65
C LEU A 130 7.23 15.85 0.97
N ALA A 131 7.33 15.48 2.25
CA ALA A 131 8.02 14.26 2.65
C ALA A 131 7.31 12.98 2.16
N PRO A 132 5.97 12.83 2.27
CA PRO A 132 5.23 11.74 1.63
C PRO A 132 5.45 11.67 0.10
N LEU A 133 5.50 12.81 -0.59
CA LEU A 133 5.74 12.85 -2.04
C LEU A 133 7.13 12.38 -2.42
N LEU A 134 8.14 12.81 -1.66
CA LEU A 134 9.52 12.36 -1.85
C LEU A 134 9.65 10.85 -1.59
N LEU A 135 8.94 10.33 -0.59
CA LEU A 135 8.91 8.90 -0.29
C LEU A 135 8.35 8.10 -1.46
N ILE A 136 7.14 8.41 -1.96
CA ILE A 136 6.54 7.68 -3.08
C ILE A 136 7.31 7.84 -4.40
N GLY A 137 8.09 8.93 -4.54
CA GLY A 137 8.98 9.16 -5.68
C GLY A 137 10.31 8.41 -5.62
N SER A 138 10.60 7.68 -4.54
CA SER A 138 11.88 6.98 -4.35
C SER A 138 11.95 5.70 -5.17
N VAL A 139 13.01 5.54 -5.97
CA VAL A 139 13.20 4.40 -6.90
C VAL A 139 13.14 3.04 -6.19
N GLY A 140 13.75 2.91 -5.01
CA GLY A 140 13.74 1.66 -4.25
C GLY A 140 12.33 1.25 -3.80
N LEU A 141 11.48 2.24 -3.48
CA LEU A 141 10.12 2.00 -3.04
C LEU A 141 9.23 1.54 -4.22
N LEU A 142 9.42 2.12 -5.41
CA LEU A 142 8.65 1.75 -6.62
C LEU A 142 8.74 0.26 -6.96
N VAL A 143 9.91 -0.37 -6.77
CA VAL A 143 10.10 -1.79 -7.12
C VAL A 143 9.36 -2.72 -6.16
N LYS A 144 9.25 -2.34 -4.87
CA LYS A 144 8.76 -3.24 -3.81
C LYS A 144 7.35 -2.95 -3.33
N SER A 145 6.82 -1.75 -3.56
CA SER A 145 5.54 -1.30 -2.96
C SER A 145 4.30 -2.06 -3.42
N HIS A 146 4.38 -2.74 -4.55
CA HIS A 146 3.29 -3.52 -5.13
C HIS A 146 3.66 -4.99 -5.27
N GLN A 147 4.78 -5.41 -4.67
CA GLN A 147 5.21 -6.80 -4.65
C GLN A 147 4.94 -7.41 -3.28
N LEU A 148 4.22 -8.53 -3.26
CA LEU A 148 4.03 -9.32 -2.05
C LEU A 148 5.29 -10.15 -1.79
N SER A 149 6.17 -9.67 -0.90
CA SER A 149 7.47 -10.27 -0.64
C SER A 149 7.79 -10.24 0.86
N ALA A 150 8.16 -11.40 1.39
CA ALA A 150 8.61 -11.58 2.78
C ALA A 150 10.13 -11.45 2.93
N THR A 151 10.87 -11.30 1.84
CA THR A 151 12.32 -11.22 1.89
C THR A 151 12.74 -9.83 2.40
N PRO A 152 13.54 -9.75 3.48
CA PRO A 152 14.08 -8.48 3.93
C PRO A 152 14.96 -7.88 2.83
N VAL A 153 15.02 -6.55 2.74
CA VAL A 153 15.74 -5.81 1.69
C VAL A 153 17.26 -5.71 1.99
N LEU A 154 17.82 -6.66 2.76
CA LEU A 154 19.24 -6.68 3.13
C LEU A 154 19.84 -8.07 2.98
#